data_AF-A0AA36HQF2-F1
#
_entry.id   AF-A0AA36HQF2-F1
#
_cell.length_a   1.000
_cell.length_b   1.000
_cell.length_c   1.000
_cell.angle_alpha   90.00
_cell.angle_beta   90.00
_cell.angle_gamma   90.00
#
_symmetry.space_group_name_H-M   'P 1'
#
loop_
_entity.id
_entity.type
_entity.pdbx_description
1 polymer ?
#
loop_
_entity_poly.entity_id
_entity_poly.type
_entity_poly.pdbx_seq_one_letter_code
_entity_poly.pdbx_strand_id
1 'polypeptide(L)'
;MAVTVMPAAAWDLVTLWSDVWDAPRFRGEDRVQKPVLTREALAPLLKLAASCVVALQENLKGTSQVPAHGAYGASRELLAAPASVGNRSLGPVTPAEACDLEDAEALRKASSWRDFERSDPLYALMGEVQEAKVVVEGHVAEETLRRYLDTLVVQGAASKPKDWVEVWAAMNIPVDSQTAVLSVIVAFCLQHPPPGGLGALLAELIKGHRVKTKAVEDAVAQAMRGKEDSEGVLRELLFTIFPKGPNSDWGWSRVGWSWQEWWKICARVLSSLKPLSAFDELGLLLERIELSSGEGPEKVTLAKQQMWAGPRLGKVRELLCQFGGCADADVRACVLATLSAD
;
A
#
# COMPACT_ATOMS: atom_id res chain seq x y z
N MET A 1 12.45 30.56 45.11
CA MET A 1 11.39 30.21 44.15
C MET A 1 11.27 28.71 44.14
N ALA A 2 10.12 28.15 44.54
CA ALA A 2 9.92 26.71 44.56
C ALA A 2 9.74 26.21 43.12
N VAL A 3 10.52 25.20 42.73
CA VAL A 3 10.37 24.54 41.42
C VAL A 3 9.16 23.63 41.51
N THR A 4 8.08 23.99 40.82
CA THR A 4 6.89 23.16 40.70
C THR A 4 7.21 21.96 39.82
N VAL A 5 7.25 20.77 40.41
CA VAL A 5 7.49 19.52 39.69
C VAL A 5 6.21 19.16 38.92
N MET A 6 6.33 18.93 37.61
CA MET A 6 5.21 18.54 36.76
C MET A 6 4.65 17.18 37.20
N PRO A 7 3.31 17.02 37.31
CA PRO A 7 2.69 15.73 37.63
C PRO A 7 3.04 14.65 36.59
N ALA A 8 3.19 13.39 37.02
CA ALA A 8 3.53 12.27 36.14
C ALA A 8 2.58 12.13 34.94
N ALA A 9 1.27 12.31 35.15
CA ALA A 9 0.28 12.26 34.06
C ALA A 9 0.48 13.36 33.00
N ALA A 10 1.06 14.50 33.38
CA ALA A 10 1.39 15.55 32.42
C ALA A 10 2.65 15.20 31.61
N TRP A 11 3.59 14.46 32.20
CA TRP A 11 4.70 13.87 31.46
C TRP A 11 4.22 12.77 30.51
N ASP A 12 3.31 11.90 30.93
CA ASP A 12 2.75 10.87 30.06
C ASP A 12 2.02 11.47 28.86
N LEU A 13 1.29 12.56 29.06
CA LEU A 13 0.60 13.25 27.97
C LEU A 13 1.56 13.98 27.03
N VAL A 14 2.64 14.57 27.55
CA VAL A 14 3.72 15.16 26.74
C VAL A 14 4.47 14.07 25.98
N THR A 15 4.71 12.91 26.57
CA THR A 15 5.32 11.76 25.89
C THR A 15 4.41 11.22 24.81
N LEU A 16 3.11 11.03 25.07
CA LEU A 16 2.14 10.61 24.06
C LEU A 16 2.04 11.64 22.92
N TRP A 17 2.07 12.93 23.24
CA TRP A 17 2.13 13.99 22.24
C TRP A 17 3.42 13.98 21.44
N SER A 18 4.56 13.74 22.11
CA SER A 18 5.86 13.58 21.46
C SER A 18 5.84 12.37 20.54
N ASP A 19 5.28 11.24 20.95
CA ASP A 19 5.18 10.01 20.16
C ASP A 19 4.23 10.18 18.96
N VAL A 20 3.11 10.87 19.15
CA VAL A 20 2.19 11.25 18.07
C VAL A 20 2.86 12.19 17.06
N TRP A 21 3.78 13.03 17.52
CA TRP A 21 4.54 13.97 16.70
C TRP A 21 5.79 13.36 16.07
N ASP A 22 6.42 12.39 16.74
CA ASP A 22 7.54 11.58 16.26
C ASP A 22 7.09 10.42 15.37
N ALA A 23 5.78 10.20 15.26
CA ALA A 23 5.18 9.25 14.34
C ALA A 23 5.70 9.47 12.91
N PRO A 24 6.04 8.38 12.17
CA PRO A 24 6.66 8.46 10.84
C PRO A 24 5.95 9.39 9.85
N ARG A 25 4.63 9.57 9.97
CA ARG A 25 3.82 10.47 9.12
C ARG A 25 4.25 11.95 9.15
N PHE A 26 4.94 12.41 10.18
CA PHE A 26 5.47 13.79 10.27
C PHE A 26 6.96 13.88 9.92
N ARG A 27 7.64 12.74 9.75
CA ARG A 27 9.01 12.64 9.25
C ARG A 27 8.97 12.28 7.77
N GLY A 28 8.77 13.28 6.90
CA GLY A 28 9.11 13.09 5.50
C GLY A 28 10.61 12.82 5.40
N GLU A 29 11.00 11.60 5.00
CA GLU A 29 12.41 11.17 4.96
C GLU A 29 13.30 12.03 4.04
N ASP A 30 12.71 12.89 3.19
CA ASP A 30 13.42 13.72 2.21
C ASP A 30 13.37 15.25 2.43
N ARG A 31 12.87 15.77 3.57
CA ARG A 31 12.85 17.23 3.81
C ARG A 31 14.08 17.71 4.60
N VAL A 32 14.97 18.46 3.93
CA VAL A 32 16.20 19.10 4.45
C VAL A 32 15.95 20.16 5.54
N GLN A 33 14.70 20.51 5.85
CA GLN A 33 14.38 21.38 6.99
C GLN A 33 13.28 20.74 7.84
N LYS A 34 13.69 20.20 9.00
CA LYS A 34 12.77 19.93 10.10
C LYS A 34 12.11 21.26 10.49
N PRO A 35 10.77 21.38 10.51
CA PRO A 35 10.14 22.58 11.03
C PRO A 35 10.57 22.75 12.49
N VAL A 36 11.31 23.83 12.79
CA VAL A 36 11.69 24.16 14.17
C VAL A 36 10.43 24.67 14.86
N LEU A 37 9.83 23.82 15.68
CA LEU A 37 8.72 24.23 16.53
C LEU A 37 9.25 25.25 17.54
N THR A 38 8.92 26.53 17.33
CA THR A 38 9.23 27.55 18.31
C THR A 38 8.30 27.41 19.52
N ARG A 39 8.79 27.84 20.68
CA ARG A 39 8.03 27.83 21.92
C ARG A 39 6.71 28.61 21.78
N GLU A 40 6.68 29.66 20.97
CA GLU A 40 5.45 30.42 20.71
C GLU A 40 4.41 29.61 19.93
N ALA A 41 4.84 28.82 18.92
CA ALA A 41 3.94 28.01 18.11
C ALA A 41 3.28 26.86 18.90
N LEU A 42 3.99 26.32 19.91
CA LEU A 42 3.49 25.24 20.75
C LEU A 42 2.64 25.71 21.95
N ALA A 43 2.70 26.99 22.33
CA ALA A 43 2.03 27.50 23.52
C ALA A 43 0.50 27.31 23.52
N PRO A 44 -0.25 27.49 22.42
CA PRO A 44 -1.69 27.26 22.39
C PRO A 44 -2.06 25.78 22.57
N LEU A 45 -1.28 24.90 21.94
CA LEU A 45 -1.48 23.45 22.01
C LEU A 45 -1.16 22.89 23.41
N LEU A 46 -0.09 23.37 24.06
CA LEU A 46 0.24 23.01 25.43
C LEU A 46 -0.81 23.52 26.44
N LYS A 47 -1.41 24.69 26.21
CA LYS A 47 -2.53 25.18 27.03
C LYS A 47 -3.77 24.30 26.88
N LEU A 48 -4.08 23.88 25.67
CA LEU A 48 -5.20 22.96 25.40
C LEU A 48 -4.96 21.60 26.06
N ALA A 49 -3.76 21.04 25.91
CA ALA A 49 -3.35 19.79 26.55
C ALA A 49 -3.45 19.88 28.09
N ALA A 50 -2.96 20.97 28.69
CA ALA A 50 -3.06 21.20 30.12
C ALA A 50 -4.52 21.30 30.59
N SER A 51 -5.40 21.95 29.82
CA SER A 51 -6.83 22.02 30.11
C SER A 51 -7.50 20.65 30.06
N CYS A 52 -7.13 19.81 29.08
CA CYS A 52 -7.64 18.44 28.96
C CYS A 52 -7.16 17.55 30.12
N VAL A 53 -5.90 17.71 30.57
CA VAL A 53 -5.37 16.99 31.74
C VAL A 53 -6.11 17.36 33.02
N VAL A 54 -6.41 18.65 33.25
CA VAL A 54 -7.19 19.09 34.42
C VAL A 54 -8.59 18.47 34.41
N ALA A 55 -9.27 18.50 33.25
CA ALA A 55 -10.60 17.90 33.09
C ALA A 55 -10.57 16.37 33.28
N LEU A 56 -9.52 15.68 32.80
CA LEU A 56 -9.33 14.24 33.01
C LEU A 56 -9.03 13.90 34.48
N GLN A 57 -8.21 14.71 35.16
CA GLN A 57 -7.89 14.51 36.58
C GLN A 57 -9.11 14.69 37.48
N GLU A 58 -10.02 15.60 37.16
CA GLU A 58 -11.30 15.72 37.88
C GLU A 58 -12.17 14.47 37.71
N ASN A 59 -12.17 13.88 36.51
CA ASN A 59 -12.91 12.64 36.23
C ASN A 59 -12.24 11.39 36.84
N LEU A 60 -10.91 11.38 36.98
CA LEU A 60 -10.15 10.24 37.51
C LEU A 60 -10.08 10.18 39.04
N LYS A 61 -10.44 11.26 39.75
CA LYS A 61 -10.55 11.26 41.23
C LYS A 61 -11.57 10.24 41.79
N GLY A 62 -12.38 9.62 40.93
CA GLY A 62 -13.33 8.56 41.29
C GLY A 62 -12.88 7.13 40.98
N THR A 63 -11.75 6.90 40.29
CA THR A 63 -11.44 5.59 39.70
C THR A 63 -10.05 5.11 40.11
N SER A 64 -9.94 4.49 41.30
CA SER A 64 -8.72 3.81 41.73
C SER A 64 -8.75 2.36 41.28
N GLN A 65 -8.10 2.04 40.15
CA GLN A 65 -7.31 0.82 39.93
C GLN A 65 -6.92 0.67 38.45
N VAL A 66 -5.61 0.73 38.15
CA VAL A 66 -5.00 0.02 37.01
C VAL A 66 -3.60 -0.47 37.44
N PRO A 67 -3.24 -1.75 37.19
CA PRO A 67 -1.96 -2.33 37.58
C PRO A 67 -0.87 -2.18 36.50
N ALA A 68 0.38 -2.27 36.95
CA ALA A 68 1.60 -2.19 36.15
C ALA A 68 1.84 -3.44 35.29
N HIS A 69 2.35 -3.26 34.08
CA HIS A 69 2.95 -4.33 33.26
C HIS A 69 4.41 -4.01 32.94
N GLY A 70 5.23 -5.06 32.99
CA GLY A 70 6.68 -5.04 32.88
C GLY A 70 7.22 -5.25 31.47
N ALA A 71 8.54 -5.12 31.38
CA ALA A 71 9.35 -5.04 30.17
C ALA A 71 9.57 -6.39 29.45
N TYR A 72 9.59 -6.36 28.11
CA TYR A 72 10.04 -7.46 27.25
C TYR A 72 11.55 -7.38 26.98
N GLY A 73 12.21 -8.54 27.10
CA GLY A 73 13.61 -8.75 26.77
C GLY A 73 13.83 -9.26 25.34
N ALA A 74 15.06 -9.05 24.85
CA ALA A 74 15.57 -9.41 23.54
C ALA A 74 16.35 -10.75 23.54
N SER A 75 16.66 -11.23 22.32
CA SER A 75 17.76 -12.14 21.90
C SER A 75 17.30 -13.52 21.41
N ARG A 76 17.99 -14.23 20.49
CA ARG A 76 18.91 -13.97 19.37
C ARG A 76 19.30 -15.39 18.87
N GLU A 77 19.57 -15.50 17.57
CA GLU A 77 20.49 -16.45 16.90
C GLU A 77 20.14 -17.94 16.65
N LEU A 78 20.02 -18.17 15.33
CA LEU A 78 20.31 -19.38 14.54
C LEU A 78 21.80 -19.76 14.59
N LEU A 79 22.09 -21.07 14.44
CA LEU A 79 23.10 -21.66 13.53
C LEU A 79 23.08 -23.21 13.63
N ALA A 80 23.03 -23.91 12.48
CA ALA A 80 23.84 -25.08 12.08
C ALA A 80 23.14 -26.00 11.04
N ALA A 81 23.80 -26.20 9.89
CA ALA A 81 23.59 -27.30 8.90
C ALA A 81 24.42 -28.57 9.33
N PRO A 82 24.60 -29.70 8.59
CA PRO A 82 24.31 -30.00 7.15
C PRO A 82 23.94 -31.47 6.74
N ALA A 83 23.70 -31.64 5.42
CA ALA A 83 24.02 -32.74 4.47
C ALA A 83 23.48 -34.19 4.59
N SER A 84 22.94 -34.75 3.48
CA SER A 84 23.61 -35.78 2.63
C SER A 84 22.64 -36.51 1.64
N VAL A 85 23.20 -37.39 0.81
CA VAL A 85 22.62 -38.40 -0.12
C VAL A 85 22.44 -37.91 -1.57
N GLY A 86 22.91 -38.58 -2.63
CA GLY A 86 23.64 -39.83 -2.82
C GLY A 86 23.70 -40.14 -4.33
N ASN A 87 24.87 -40.49 -4.85
CA ASN A 87 25.09 -40.81 -6.28
C ASN A 87 24.66 -42.25 -6.61
N ARG A 88 23.92 -42.46 -7.71
CA ARG A 88 23.70 -43.78 -8.31
C ARG A 88 24.08 -43.80 -9.78
N SER A 89 24.72 -44.91 -10.15
CA SER A 89 25.24 -45.28 -11.47
C SER A 89 24.14 -45.95 -12.31
N LEU A 90 24.13 -45.67 -13.62
CA LEU A 90 23.17 -46.20 -14.61
C LEU A 90 23.88 -47.15 -15.59
N GLY A 91 23.23 -48.29 -15.85
CA GLY A 91 23.63 -49.30 -16.85
C GLY A 91 23.00 -49.07 -18.24
N PRO A 92 23.30 -49.94 -19.22
CA PRO A 92 23.02 -49.68 -20.63
C PRO A 92 21.59 -50.05 -21.05
N VAL A 93 21.03 -49.17 -21.88
CA VAL A 93 19.65 -49.07 -22.37
C VAL A 93 19.49 -49.80 -23.72
N THR A 94 18.38 -50.49 -23.89
CA THR A 94 17.92 -51.33 -25.01
C THR A 94 16.98 -50.59 -25.99
N PRO A 95 16.79 -51.07 -27.24
CA PRO A 95 16.13 -50.31 -28.32
C PRO A 95 14.61 -50.13 -28.22
N ALA A 96 13.93 -50.78 -27.27
CA ALA A 96 12.51 -50.52 -27.00
C ALA A 96 12.31 -49.21 -26.20
N GLU A 97 13.37 -48.71 -25.54
CA GLU A 97 13.36 -47.45 -24.79
C GLU A 97 13.38 -46.21 -25.71
N ALA A 98 13.53 -46.35 -27.04
CA ALA A 98 13.57 -45.21 -27.96
C ALA A 98 12.24 -44.44 -28.08
N CYS A 99 11.09 -45.10 -27.92
CA CYS A 99 9.79 -44.42 -27.86
C CYS A 99 9.55 -43.75 -26.49
N ASP A 100 10.02 -44.37 -25.41
CA ASP A 100 9.96 -43.79 -24.05
C ASP A 100 10.92 -42.59 -23.90
N LEU A 101 11.97 -42.52 -24.71
CA LEU A 101 12.95 -41.44 -24.67
C LEU A 101 12.41 -40.11 -25.22
N GLU A 102 11.50 -40.10 -26.20
CA GLU A 102 10.89 -38.86 -26.70
C GLU A 102 9.94 -38.24 -25.66
N ASP A 103 9.11 -39.06 -25.01
CA ASP A 103 8.24 -38.62 -23.91
C ASP A 103 9.05 -38.19 -22.68
N ALA A 104 10.15 -38.89 -22.37
CA ALA A 104 11.08 -38.49 -21.31
C ALA A 104 11.80 -37.17 -21.61
N GLU A 105 12.19 -36.92 -22.87
CA GLU A 105 12.81 -35.65 -23.27
C GLU A 105 11.80 -34.50 -23.25
N ALA A 106 10.54 -34.74 -23.64
CA ALA A 106 9.47 -33.76 -23.52
C ALA A 106 9.16 -33.41 -22.05
N LEU A 107 9.07 -34.41 -21.17
CA LEU A 107 8.92 -34.21 -19.72
C LEU A 107 10.13 -33.47 -19.12
N ARG A 108 11.34 -33.79 -19.57
CA ARG A 108 12.55 -33.11 -19.12
C ARG A 108 12.61 -31.66 -19.59
N LYS A 109 12.19 -31.37 -20.82
CA LYS A 109 12.05 -29.99 -21.32
C LYS A 109 10.97 -29.23 -20.55
N ALA A 110 9.87 -29.88 -20.18
CA ALA A 110 8.81 -29.27 -19.38
C ALA A 110 9.33 -28.79 -18.02
N SER A 111 10.20 -29.56 -17.35
CA SER A 111 10.79 -29.18 -16.05
C SER A 111 12.12 -28.43 -16.13
N SER A 112 12.53 -27.96 -17.31
CA SER A 112 13.82 -27.25 -17.49
C SER A 112 13.91 -25.93 -16.73
N TRP A 113 12.77 -25.35 -16.32
CA TRP A 113 12.73 -24.14 -15.50
C TRP A 113 13.38 -24.32 -14.12
N ARG A 114 13.45 -25.56 -13.58
CA ARG A 114 14.07 -25.85 -12.28
C ARG A 114 15.57 -25.58 -12.24
N ASP A 115 16.25 -25.69 -13.39
CA ASP A 115 17.68 -25.41 -13.48
C ASP A 115 17.99 -23.93 -13.22
N PHE A 116 16.98 -23.06 -13.26
CA PHE A 116 17.09 -21.62 -13.05
C PHE A 116 16.75 -21.16 -11.63
N GLU A 117 16.34 -22.04 -10.71
CA GLU A 117 15.92 -21.66 -9.34
C GLU A 117 16.95 -20.78 -8.60
N ARG A 118 18.25 -20.97 -8.89
CA ARG A 118 19.34 -20.22 -8.26
C ARG A 118 19.79 -18.99 -9.04
N SER A 119 19.62 -18.99 -10.36
CA SER A 119 20.15 -17.94 -11.24
C SER A 119 19.09 -16.90 -11.60
N ASP A 120 17.85 -17.34 -11.81
CA ASP A 120 16.69 -16.53 -12.14
C ASP A 120 15.43 -17.10 -11.45
N PRO A 121 15.22 -16.75 -10.16
CA PRO A 121 14.10 -17.28 -9.39
C PRO A 121 12.74 -16.85 -9.95
N LEU A 122 12.67 -15.71 -10.65
CA LEU A 122 11.43 -15.23 -11.28
C LEU A 122 11.06 -16.13 -12.46
N TYR A 123 12.03 -16.43 -13.34
CA TYR A 123 11.82 -17.33 -14.46
C TYR A 123 11.44 -18.74 -14.01
N ALA A 124 12.15 -19.29 -13.02
CA ALA A 124 11.84 -20.59 -12.45
C ALA A 124 10.40 -20.63 -11.91
N LEU A 125 10.00 -19.62 -11.14
CA LEU A 125 8.65 -19.50 -10.60
C LEU A 125 7.58 -19.39 -11.69
N MET A 126 7.83 -18.63 -12.76
CA MET A 126 6.89 -18.53 -13.88
C MET A 126 6.63 -19.88 -14.56
N GLY A 127 7.66 -20.73 -14.67
CA GLY A 127 7.52 -22.12 -15.12
C GLY A 127 6.67 -22.96 -14.16
N GLU A 128 6.96 -22.88 -12.87
CA GLU A 128 6.21 -23.61 -11.83
C GLU A 128 4.72 -23.23 -11.81
N VAL A 129 4.42 -21.94 -11.90
CA VAL A 129 3.06 -21.38 -11.88
C VAL A 129 2.22 -21.90 -13.06
N GLN A 130 2.84 -22.18 -14.20
CA GLN A 130 2.16 -22.74 -15.37
C GLN A 130 1.80 -24.22 -15.19
N GLU A 131 2.63 -24.98 -14.46
CA GLU A 131 2.37 -26.38 -14.11
C GLU A 131 1.32 -26.50 -12.99
N ALA A 132 1.46 -25.72 -11.92
CA ALA A 132 0.59 -25.75 -10.74
C ALA A 132 -0.32 -24.52 -10.67
N LYS A 133 -1.50 -24.64 -11.28
CA LYS A 133 -2.47 -23.54 -11.39
C LYS A 133 -2.95 -23.04 -10.03
N VAL A 134 -3.03 -21.72 -9.91
CA VAL A 134 -3.59 -21.02 -8.72
C VAL A 134 -5.12 -21.08 -8.64
N VAL A 135 -5.79 -21.39 -9.76
CA VAL A 135 -7.24 -21.60 -9.81
C VAL A 135 -7.52 -23.01 -10.32
N VAL A 136 -8.15 -23.82 -9.48
CA VAL A 136 -8.53 -25.21 -9.77
C VAL A 136 -10.04 -25.32 -9.60
N GLU A 137 -10.75 -25.71 -10.66
CA GLU A 137 -12.22 -25.85 -10.65
C GLU A 137 -12.97 -24.58 -10.18
N GLY A 138 -12.42 -23.40 -10.49
CA GLY A 138 -13.00 -22.12 -10.09
C GLY A 138 -12.67 -21.68 -8.65
N HIS A 139 -11.98 -22.52 -7.87
CA HIS A 139 -11.53 -22.22 -6.52
C HIS A 139 -10.07 -21.76 -6.52
N VAL A 140 -9.76 -20.79 -5.66
CA VAL A 140 -8.37 -20.33 -5.46
C VAL A 140 -7.64 -21.32 -4.58
N ALA A 141 -6.56 -21.92 -5.09
CA ALA A 141 -5.63 -22.73 -4.32
C ALA A 141 -4.76 -21.81 -3.44
N GLU A 142 -5.32 -21.35 -2.32
CA GLU A 142 -4.70 -20.31 -1.48
C GLU A 142 -3.29 -20.67 -0.99
N GLU A 143 -3.06 -21.93 -0.61
CA GLU A 143 -1.75 -22.38 -0.14
C GLU A 143 -0.69 -22.28 -1.25
N THR A 144 -1.03 -22.74 -2.45
CA THR A 144 -0.17 -22.64 -3.64
C THR A 144 0.12 -21.18 -3.97
N LEU A 145 -0.90 -20.32 -3.96
CA LEU A 145 -0.73 -18.89 -4.20
C LEU A 145 0.14 -18.22 -3.12
N ARG A 146 -0.07 -18.53 -1.85
CA ARG A 146 0.75 -17.99 -0.74
C ARG A 146 2.22 -18.38 -0.87
N ARG A 147 2.52 -19.61 -1.27
CA ARG A 147 3.88 -20.06 -1.55
C ARG A 147 4.52 -19.23 -2.68
N TYR A 148 3.78 -18.96 -3.75
CA TYR A 148 4.28 -18.09 -4.82
C TYR A 148 4.50 -16.65 -4.34
N LEU A 149 3.60 -16.13 -3.51
CA LEU A 149 3.75 -14.79 -2.94
C LEU A 149 4.96 -14.68 -2.00
N ASP A 150 5.26 -15.72 -1.23
CA ASP A 150 6.49 -15.77 -0.42
C ASP A 150 7.74 -15.62 -1.31
N THR A 151 7.84 -16.40 -2.40
CA THR A 151 8.95 -16.28 -3.36
C THR A 151 9.01 -14.90 -4.01
N LEU A 152 7.87 -14.35 -4.44
CA LEU A 152 7.81 -13.06 -5.14
C LEU A 152 8.19 -11.89 -4.23
N VAL A 153 7.65 -11.87 -3.02
CA VAL A 153 7.68 -10.72 -2.11
C VAL A 153 8.77 -10.88 -1.06
N VAL A 154 8.76 -11.99 -0.32
CA VAL A 154 9.62 -12.20 0.85
C VAL A 154 11.04 -12.57 0.41
N GLN A 155 11.14 -13.44 -0.59
CA GLN A 155 12.44 -13.82 -1.17
C GLN A 155 12.90 -12.82 -2.26
N GLY A 156 12.04 -11.87 -2.64
CA GLY A 156 12.39 -10.77 -3.53
C GLY A 156 12.60 -11.17 -5.00
N ALA A 157 11.96 -12.25 -5.46
CA ALA A 157 12.07 -12.65 -6.87
C ALA A 157 11.45 -11.60 -7.81
N ALA A 158 10.40 -10.89 -7.38
CA ALA A 158 9.83 -9.76 -8.11
C ALA A 158 10.43 -8.45 -7.60
N SER A 159 11.34 -7.88 -8.37
CA SER A 159 12.12 -6.69 -8.01
C SER A 159 11.45 -5.38 -8.41
N LYS A 160 10.66 -5.42 -9.49
CA LYS A 160 9.97 -4.25 -10.04
C LYS A 160 8.49 -4.55 -10.25
N PRO A 161 7.60 -3.53 -10.19
CA PRO A 161 6.18 -3.71 -10.45
C PRO A 161 5.83 -4.37 -11.80
N LYS A 162 6.70 -4.28 -12.81
CA LYS A 162 6.50 -4.97 -14.11
C LYS A 162 6.63 -6.49 -14.03
N ASP A 163 7.44 -7.03 -13.11
CA ASP A 163 7.62 -8.48 -12.95
C ASP A 163 6.27 -9.14 -12.58
N TRP A 164 5.46 -8.45 -11.79
CA TRP A 164 4.11 -8.89 -11.42
C TRP A 164 3.16 -9.03 -12.61
N VAL A 165 3.34 -8.22 -13.66
CA VAL A 165 2.54 -8.30 -14.89
C VAL A 165 2.85 -9.60 -15.65
N GLU A 166 4.11 -10.00 -15.66
CA GLU A 166 4.59 -11.23 -16.30
C GLU A 166 4.14 -12.47 -15.52
N VAL A 167 4.30 -12.44 -14.20
CA VAL A 167 3.85 -13.51 -13.30
C VAL A 167 2.34 -13.70 -13.36
N TRP A 168 1.57 -12.61 -13.30
CA TRP A 168 0.11 -12.69 -13.44
C TRP A 168 -0.30 -13.30 -14.78
N ALA A 169 0.40 -12.95 -15.87
CA ALA A 169 0.15 -13.54 -17.17
C ALA A 169 0.44 -15.05 -17.18
N ALA A 170 1.52 -15.49 -16.52
CA ALA A 170 1.86 -16.91 -16.36
C ALA A 170 0.82 -17.68 -15.52
N MET A 171 0.23 -17.05 -14.50
CA MET A 171 -0.84 -17.65 -13.68
C MET A 171 -2.12 -17.98 -14.47
N ASN A 172 -2.33 -17.32 -15.63
CA ASN A 172 -3.48 -17.53 -16.51
C ASN A 172 -4.84 -17.52 -15.76
N ILE A 173 -5.02 -16.52 -14.89
CA ILE A 173 -6.17 -16.44 -13.98
C ILE A 173 -7.46 -16.12 -14.78
N PRO A 174 -8.51 -16.95 -14.67
CA PRO A 174 -9.81 -16.65 -15.27
C PRO A 174 -10.39 -15.32 -14.78
N VAL A 175 -11.08 -14.58 -15.66
CA VAL A 175 -11.62 -13.24 -15.36
C VAL A 175 -12.51 -13.25 -14.11
N ASP A 176 -13.35 -14.28 -13.96
CA ASP A 176 -14.30 -14.41 -12.85
C ASP A 176 -13.62 -14.71 -11.50
N SER A 177 -12.37 -15.18 -11.53
CA SER A 177 -11.57 -15.49 -10.34
C SER A 177 -10.59 -14.37 -9.95
N GLN A 178 -10.47 -13.30 -10.76
CA GLN A 178 -9.47 -12.25 -10.53
C GLN A 178 -9.62 -11.55 -9.18
N THR A 179 -10.86 -11.24 -8.76
CA THR A 179 -11.12 -10.58 -7.47
C THR A 179 -10.71 -11.46 -6.30
N ALA A 180 -11.00 -12.77 -6.35
CA ALA A 180 -10.66 -13.71 -5.29
C ALA A 180 -9.14 -13.86 -5.15
N VAL A 181 -8.44 -14.04 -6.28
CA VAL A 181 -6.98 -14.12 -6.30
C VAL A 181 -6.35 -12.82 -5.79
N LEU A 182 -6.79 -11.66 -6.29
CA LEU A 182 -6.31 -10.36 -5.81
C LEU A 182 -6.54 -10.14 -4.32
N SER A 183 -7.65 -10.63 -3.77
CA SER A 183 -7.95 -10.46 -2.35
C SER A 183 -6.90 -11.16 -1.48
N VAL A 184 -6.43 -12.34 -1.89
CA VAL A 184 -5.34 -13.06 -1.23
C VAL A 184 -4.02 -12.30 -1.38
N ILE A 185 -3.71 -11.80 -2.59
CA ILE A 185 -2.50 -11.02 -2.86
C ILE A 185 -2.46 -9.75 -2.00
N VAL A 186 -3.54 -8.96 -1.98
CA VAL A 186 -3.65 -7.73 -1.21
C VAL A 186 -3.49 -8.02 0.29
N ALA A 187 -4.18 -9.03 0.82
CA ALA A 187 -4.07 -9.40 2.23
C ALA A 187 -2.65 -9.85 2.63
N PHE A 188 -1.95 -10.56 1.73
CA PHE A 188 -0.57 -10.95 1.93
C PHE A 188 0.38 -9.75 1.87
N CYS A 189 0.26 -8.90 0.85
CA CYS A 189 1.12 -7.75 0.64
C CYS A 189 0.93 -6.64 1.68
N LEU A 190 -0.22 -6.59 2.37
CA LEU A 190 -0.41 -5.70 3.52
C LEU A 190 0.41 -6.16 4.75
N GLN A 191 0.74 -7.44 4.84
CA GLN A 191 1.61 -7.98 5.90
C GLN A 191 3.09 -7.99 5.47
N HIS A 192 3.32 -8.14 4.17
CA HIS A 192 4.64 -8.18 3.55
C HIS A 192 4.67 -7.20 2.37
N PRO A 193 4.94 -5.90 2.58
CA PRO A 193 4.94 -4.92 1.51
C PRO A 193 5.94 -5.28 0.40
N PRO A 194 5.53 -5.33 -0.88
CA PRO A 194 6.43 -5.64 -1.98
C PRO A 194 7.39 -4.47 -2.25
N PRO A 195 8.54 -4.71 -2.89
CA PRO A 195 9.41 -3.65 -3.37
C PRO A 195 8.66 -2.64 -4.24
N GLY A 196 8.73 -1.36 -3.89
CA GLY A 196 8.02 -0.29 -4.58
C GLY A 196 6.56 -0.12 -4.19
N GLY A 197 6.03 -0.87 -3.22
CA GLY A 197 4.70 -0.66 -2.65
C GLY A 197 3.57 -1.44 -3.33
N LEU A 198 2.55 -1.79 -2.54
CA LEU A 198 1.36 -2.50 -3.03
C LEU A 198 0.53 -1.63 -4.00
N GLY A 199 0.48 -0.31 -3.79
CA GLY A 199 -0.27 0.59 -4.67
C GLY A 199 0.32 0.63 -6.08
N ALA A 200 1.65 0.70 -6.19
CA ALA A 200 2.37 0.66 -7.46
C ALA A 200 2.19 -0.67 -8.20
N LEU A 201 2.28 -1.79 -7.47
CA LEU A 201 2.02 -3.14 -8.00
C LEU A 201 0.62 -3.23 -8.63
N LEU A 202 -0.41 -2.86 -7.87
CA LEU A 202 -1.79 -2.90 -8.34
C LEU A 202 -2.01 -1.98 -9.55
N ALA A 203 -1.38 -0.81 -9.55
CA ALA A 203 -1.44 0.10 -10.68
C ALA A 203 -0.79 -0.49 -11.93
N GLU A 204 0.35 -1.18 -11.83
CA GLU A 204 0.96 -1.88 -12.98
C GLU A 204 0.10 -3.02 -13.51
N LEU A 205 -0.57 -3.78 -12.65
CA LEU A 205 -1.50 -4.82 -13.13
C LEU A 205 -2.65 -4.22 -13.95
N ILE A 206 -3.19 -3.07 -13.53
CA ILE A 206 -4.22 -2.33 -14.25
C ILE A 206 -3.67 -1.79 -15.59
N LYS A 207 -2.50 -1.14 -15.56
CA LYS A 207 -1.85 -0.56 -16.73
C LYS A 207 -1.43 -1.61 -17.76
N GLY A 208 -0.99 -2.78 -17.30
CA GLY A 208 -0.66 -3.94 -18.13
C GLY A 208 -1.88 -4.63 -18.75
N HIS A 209 -3.10 -4.15 -18.47
CA HIS A 209 -4.36 -4.72 -18.95
C HIS A 209 -4.55 -6.20 -18.58
N ARG A 210 -3.83 -6.68 -17.56
CA ARG A 210 -3.88 -8.07 -17.13
C ARG A 210 -5.05 -8.36 -16.20
N VAL A 211 -5.50 -7.34 -15.48
CA VAL A 211 -6.59 -7.43 -14.53
C VAL A 211 -7.68 -6.41 -14.83
N LYS A 212 -8.93 -6.78 -14.57
CA LYS A 212 -10.05 -5.83 -14.63
C LYS A 212 -9.91 -4.83 -13.49
N THR A 213 -10.02 -3.54 -13.79
CA THR A 213 -10.00 -2.47 -12.78
C THR A 213 -11.00 -2.73 -11.66
N LYS A 214 -12.21 -3.20 -12.00
CA LYS A 214 -13.24 -3.54 -11.01
C LYS A 214 -12.80 -4.63 -10.02
N ALA A 215 -12.04 -5.63 -10.47
CA ALA A 215 -11.53 -6.68 -9.60
C ALA A 215 -10.52 -6.14 -8.59
N VAL A 216 -9.66 -5.19 -9.00
CA VAL A 216 -8.73 -4.48 -8.09
C VAL A 216 -9.51 -3.65 -7.07
N GLU A 217 -10.50 -2.88 -7.52
CA GLU A 217 -11.33 -2.08 -6.63
C GLU A 217 -12.02 -2.93 -5.55
N ASP A 218 -12.61 -4.05 -5.94
CA ASP A 218 -13.33 -4.93 -5.02
C ASP A 218 -12.40 -5.60 -4.01
N ALA A 219 -11.25 -6.11 -4.47
CA ALA A 219 -10.25 -6.74 -3.59
C ALA A 219 -9.68 -5.73 -2.58
N VAL A 220 -9.33 -4.52 -3.05
CA VAL A 220 -8.82 -3.44 -2.21
C VAL A 220 -9.87 -2.95 -1.22
N ALA A 221 -11.10 -2.69 -1.68
CA ALA A 221 -12.18 -2.23 -0.80
C ALA A 221 -12.55 -3.28 0.26
N GLN A 222 -12.45 -4.58 -0.07
CA GLN A 222 -12.63 -5.66 0.90
C GLN A 222 -11.51 -5.66 1.94
N ALA A 223 -10.25 -5.55 1.51
CA ALA A 223 -9.09 -5.57 2.41
C ALA A 223 -9.04 -4.35 3.34
N MET A 224 -9.47 -3.18 2.85
CA MET A 224 -9.41 -1.89 3.55
C MET A 224 -10.68 -1.56 4.35
N ARG A 225 -11.72 -2.39 4.28
CA ARG A 225 -13.02 -2.11 4.91
C ARG A 225 -12.89 -1.77 6.39
N GLY A 226 -13.23 -0.54 6.76
CA GLY A 226 -13.21 -0.05 8.14
C GLY A 226 -11.81 0.09 8.75
N LYS A 227 -10.76 0.03 7.93
CA LYS A 227 -9.36 0.21 8.33
C LYS A 227 -8.87 1.59 7.95
N GLU A 228 -7.66 1.88 8.40
CA GLU A 228 -6.87 3.06 8.04
C GLU A 228 -5.83 2.62 7.00
N ASP A 229 -5.50 3.48 6.04
CA ASP A 229 -4.51 3.18 5.00
C ASP A 229 -3.10 3.59 5.47
N SER A 230 -2.61 2.97 6.54
CA SER A 230 -1.35 3.38 7.20
C SER A 230 -0.15 3.41 6.24
N GLU A 231 -0.14 2.51 5.26
CA GLU A 231 0.93 2.38 4.26
C GLU A 231 0.70 3.26 3.02
N GLY A 232 -0.43 3.98 2.93
CA GLY A 232 -0.77 4.83 1.78
C GLY A 232 -0.96 4.05 0.47
N VAL A 233 -1.45 2.81 0.54
CA VAL A 233 -1.65 1.93 -0.62
C VAL A 233 -2.65 2.56 -1.60
N LEU A 234 -3.76 3.09 -1.10
CA LEU A 234 -4.79 3.73 -1.94
C LEU A 234 -4.25 5.00 -2.56
N ARG A 235 -3.55 5.82 -1.78
CA ARG A 235 -2.93 7.06 -2.28
C ARG A 235 -1.95 6.76 -3.41
N GLU A 236 -1.07 5.78 -3.24
CA GLU A 236 -0.13 5.39 -4.28
C GLU A 236 -0.82 4.81 -5.52
N LEU A 237 -1.79 3.91 -5.33
CA LEU A 237 -2.58 3.33 -6.42
C LEU A 237 -3.27 4.44 -7.24
N LEU A 238 -4.06 5.28 -6.57
CA LEU A 238 -4.86 6.33 -7.19
C LEU A 238 -4.02 7.41 -7.85
N PHE A 239 -2.87 7.76 -7.27
CA PHE A 239 -1.91 8.67 -7.87
C PHE A 239 -1.30 8.08 -9.14
N THR A 240 -0.86 6.82 -9.09
CA THR A 240 -0.19 6.16 -10.23
C THR A 240 -1.12 5.97 -11.43
N ILE A 241 -2.42 5.79 -11.19
CA ILE A 241 -3.43 5.71 -12.25
C ILE A 241 -4.12 7.05 -12.54
N PHE A 242 -3.60 8.18 -12.02
CA PHE A 242 -4.15 9.51 -12.30
C PHE A 242 -4.08 9.80 -13.81
N PRO A 243 -5.14 10.32 -14.46
CA PRO A 243 -5.12 10.58 -15.90
C PRO A 243 -4.06 11.61 -16.27
N LYS A 244 -3.35 11.36 -17.37
CA LYS A 244 -2.37 12.30 -17.92
C LYS A 244 -3.07 13.52 -18.54
N GLY A 245 -2.68 14.72 -18.11
CA GLY A 245 -3.17 15.98 -18.66
C GLY A 245 -2.48 16.37 -19.97
N PRO A 246 -3.04 17.31 -20.76
CA PRO A 246 -2.43 17.75 -22.01
C PRO A 246 -1.08 18.45 -21.81
N ASN A 247 -0.89 19.10 -20.65
CA ASN A 247 0.33 19.85 -20.31
C ASN A 247 1.18 19.17 -19.22
N SER A 248 0.85 17.93 -18.87
CA SER A 248 1.57 17.16 -17.85
C SER A 248 2.35 16.04 -18.54
N ASP A 249 3.57 15.78 -18.08
CA ASP A 249 4.43 14.69 -18.53
C ASP A 249 4.18 13.38 -17.76
N TRP A 250 3.52 13.48 -16.60
CA TRP A 250 3.19 12.36 -15.72
C TRP A 250 1.72 11.92 -15.81
N GLY A 251 1.39 10.84 -15.12
CA GLY A 251 0.06 10.22 -15.15
C GLY A 251 -0.10 9.16 -16.25
N TRP A 252 -1.26 8.52 -16.25
CA TRP A 252 -1.60 7.42 -17.15
C TRP A 252 -2.38 7.91 -18.37
N SER A 253 -1.81 7.68 -19.55
CA SER A 253 -2.47 7.93 -20.83
C SER A 253 -3.06 6.64 -21.38
N ARG A 254 -4.39 6.59 -21.50
CA ARG A 254 -5.14 5.47 -22.08
C ARG A 254 -6.46 5.96 -22.69
N VAL A 255 -6.86 5.39 -23.81
CA VAL A 255 -8.16 5.69 -24.44
C VAL A 255 -9.30 5.37 -23.48
N GLY A 256 -10.20 6.34 -23.30
CA GLY A 256 -11.33 6.24 -22.36
C GLY A 256 -10.97 6.48 -20.90
N TRP A 257 -9.69 6.70 -20.57
CA TRP A 257 -9.25 7.05 -19.23
C TRP A 257 -9.33 8.56 -19.03
N SER A 258 -10.26 9.00 -18.21
CA SER A 258 -10.57 10.41 -17.97
C SER A 258 -10.64 10.70 -16.47
N TRP A 259 -10.65 11.98 -16.11
CA TRP A 259 -10.87 12.41 -14.73
C TRP A 259 -12.17 11.81 -14.15
N GLN A 260 -13.24 11.71 -14.94
CA GLN A 260 -14.51 11.13 -14.44
C GLN A 260 -14.38 9.65 -14.09
N GLU A 261 -13.69 8.85 -14.91
CA GLU A 261 -13.50 7.42 -14.64
C GLU A 261 -12.56 7.19 -13.45
N TRP A 262 -11.47 7.95 -13.39
CA TRP A 262 -10.57 7.96 -12.25
C TRP A 262 -11.30 8.35 -10.95
N TRP A 263 -12.10 9.42 -10.99
CA TRP A 263 -12.84 9.90 -9.82
C TRP A 263 -13.86 8.89 -9.28
N LYS A 264 -14.54 8.15 -10.16
CA LYS A 264 -15.45 7.05 -9.75
C LYS A 264 -14.71 6.00 -8.92
N ILE A 265 -13.47 5.68 -9.32
CA ILE A 265 -12.63 4.72 -8.61
C ILE A 265 -12.21 5.29 -7.26
N CYS A 266 -11.69 6.53 -7.23
CA CYS A 266 -11.35 7.22 -5.98
C CYS A 266 -12.50 7.17 -4.98
N ALA A 267 -13.69 7.61 -5.39
CA ALA A 267 -14.86 7.63 -4.51
C ALA A 267 -15.22 6.24 -3.99
N ARG A 268 -15.20 5.20 -4.84
CA ARG A 268 -15.52 3.82 -4.42
C ARG A 268 -14.51 3.24 -3.45
N VAL A 269 -13.20 3.33 -3.76
CA VAL A 269 -12.17 2.70 -2.93
C VAL A 269 -11.97 3.47 -1.62
N LEU A 270 -11.97 4.80 -1.64
CA LEU A 270 -11.80 5.61 -0.43
C LEU A 270 -12.99 5.48 0.52
N SER A 271 -14.22 5.32 -0.01
CA SER A 271 -15.42 5.09 0.82
C SER A 271 -15.39 3.76 1.58
N SER A 272 -14.43 2.86 1.31
CA SER A 272 -14.24 1.63 2.09
C SER A 272 -13.51 1.86 3.41
N LEU A 273 -12.76 2.96 3.53
CA LEU A 273 -12.04 3.33 4.75
C LEU A 273 -12.99 3.88 5.82
N LYS A 274 -12.48 4.07 7.05
CA LYS A 274 -13.16 4.91 8.04
C LYS A 274 -13.30 6.35 7.49
N PRO A 275 -14.40 7.07 7.78
CA PRO A 275 -14.64 8.40 7.19
C PRO A 275 -13.47 9.39 7.34
N LEU A 276 -12.92 9.57 8.55
CA LEU A 276 -11.78 10.47 8.74
C LEU A 276 -10.50 10.00 8.04
N SER A 277 -10.25 8.68 7.99
CA SER A 277 -9.11 8.16 7.22
C SER A 277 -9.29 8.37 5.72
N ALA A 278 -10.53 8.28 5.20
CA ALA A 278 -10.83 8.59 3.80
C ALA A 278 -10.62 10.09 3.50
N PHE A 279 -10.97 10.97 4.45
CA PHE A 279 -10.70 12.40 4.37
C PHE A 279 -9.20 12.67 4.25
N ASP A 280 -8.41 12.11 5.17
CA ASP A 280 -6.96 12.28 5.22
C ASP A 280 -6.29 11.75 3.95
N GLU A 281 -6.63 10.54 3.51
CA GLU A 281 -6.04 9.96 2.30
C GLU A 281 -6.40 10.73 1.03
N LEU A 282 -7.63 11.25 0.92
CA LEU A 282 -8.00 12.13 -0.19
C LEU A 282 -7.20 13.43 -0.13
N GLY A 283 -7.03 14.04 1.04
CA GLY A 283 -6.20 15.23 1.23
C GLY A 283 -4.75 15.01 0.80
N LEU A 284 -4.13 13.93 1.28
CA LEU A 284 -2.74 13.55 0.95
C LEU A 284 -2.58 13.21 -0.54
N LEU A 285 -3.56 12.57 -1.16
CA LEU A 285 -3.58 12.31 -2.60
C LEU A 285 -3.59 13.62 -3.40
N LEU A 286 -4.43 14.57 -3.02
CA LEU A 286 -4.53 15.88 -3.70
C LEU A 286 -3.24 16.69 -3.54
N GLU A 287 -2.64 16.69 -2.34
CA GLU A 287 -1.34 17.33 -2.10
C GLU A 287 -0.27 16.71 -3.00
N ARG A 288 -0.22 15.38 -3.10
CA ARG A 288 0.73 14.67 -3.96
C ARG A 288 0.55 15.03 -5.45
N ILE A 289 -0.69 15.08 -5.93
CA ILE A 289 -1.00 15.51 -7.31
C ILE A 289 -0.50 16.94 -7.56
N GLU A 290 -0.75 17.85 -6.62
CA GLU A 290 -0.31 19.23 -6.75
C GLU A 290 1.22 19.34 -6.78
N LEU A 291 1.91 18.62 -5.90
CA LEU A 291 3.38 18.57 -5.85
C LEU A 291 3.99 18.02 -7.14
N SER A 292 3.38 17.01 -7.75
CA SER A 292 3.86 16.45 -9.02
C SER A 292 3.56 17.31 -10.25
N SER A 293 2.70 18.33 -10.12
CA SER A 293 2.30 19.18 -11.25
C SER A 293 3.28 20.29 -11.60
N GLY A 294 4.38 20.44 -10.87
CA GLY A 294 5.47 21.35 -11.21
C GLY A 294 6.53 21.41 -10.11
N GLU A 295 7.80 21.33 -10.49
CA GLU A 295 8.94 21.61 -9.61
C GLU A 295 9.38 23.06 -9.77
N GLY A 296 9.73 23.72 -8.66
CA GLY A 296 10.28 25.09 -8.67
C GLY A 296 9.28 26.20 -8.29
N PRO A 297 9.59 27.46 -8.60
CA PRO A 297 8.80 28.63 -8.17
C PRO A 297 7.41 28.69 -8.81
N GLU A 298 7.16 27.91 -9.87
CA GLU A 298 5.89 27.84 -10.59
C GLU A 298 5.02 26.67 -10.08
N LYS A 299 4.87 26.52 -8.77
CA LYS A 299 3.92 25.53 -8.22
C LYS A 299 2.51 25.86 -8.72
N VAL A 300 1.97 25.01 -9.59
CA VAL A 300 0.63 25.17 -10.15
C VAL A 300 -0.39 24.52 -9.22
N THR A 301 -1.17 25.34 -8.52
CA THR A 301 -2.27 24.86 -7.68
C THR A 301 -3.28 24.05 -8.51
N LEU A 302 -3.98 23.09 -7.90
CA LEU A 302 -4.98 22.27 -8.60
C LEU A 302 -6.00 23.17 -9.33
N ALA A 303 -6.47 24.26 -8.72
CA ALA A 303 -7.36 25.24 -9.35
C ALA A 303 -6.87 25.81 -10.69
N LYS A 304 -5.56 25.96 -10.88
CA LYS A 304 -4.97 26.50 -12.12
C LYS A 304 -4.75 25.43 -13.19
N GLN A 305 -4.83 24.16 -12.83
CA GLN A 305 -4.63 23.06 -13.76
C GLN A 305 -5.92 22.81 -14.57
N GLN A 306 -5.79 22.75 -15.90
CA GLN A 306 -6.94 22.53 -16.80
C GLN A 306 -7.73 21.25 -16.47
N MET A 307 -7.07 20.22 -15.95
CA MET A 307 -7.73 18.98 -15.54
C MET A 307 -8.70 19.15 -14.36
N TRP A 308 -8.57 20.20 -13.56
CA TRP A 308 -9.43 20.44 -12.41
C TRP A 308 -10.49 21.53 -12.67
N ALA A 309 -10.54 22.06 -13.89
CA ALA A 309 -11.49 23.10 -14.28
C ALA A 309 -12.97 22.65 -14.15
N GLY A 310 -13.86 23.65 -14.04
CA GLY A 310 -15.30 23.45 -13.96
C GLY A 310 -15.74 22.85 -12.61
N PRO A 311 -16.72 21.92 -12.58
CA PRO A 311 -17.31 21.42 -11.34
C PRO A 311 -16.45 20.39 -10.60
N ARG A 312 -15.25 20.06 -11.11
CA ARG A 312 -14.43 18.96 -10.61
C ARG A 312 -13.95 19.21 -9.18
N LEU A 313 -13.43 20.42 -8.89
CA LEU A 313 -13.07 20.79 -7.52
C LEU A 313 -14.26 20.80 -6.56
N GLY A 314 -15.45 21.19 -7.03
CA GLY A 314 -16.68 21.11 -6.25
C GLY A 314 -16.98 19.68 -5.80
N LYS A 315 -16.85 18.71 -6.70
CA LYS A 315 -17.03 17.28 -6.38
C LYS A 315 -16.01 16.75 -5.38
N VAL A 316 -14.77 17.22 -5.46
CA VAL A 316 -13.73 16.85 -4.49
C VAL A 316 -14.09 17.39 -3.10
N ARG A 317 -14.48 18.66 -3.02
CA ARG A 317 -14.89 19.27 -1.75
C ARG A 317 -16.12 18.60 -1.17
N GLU A 318 -17.11 18.26 -1.99
CA GLU A 318 -18.30 17.51 -1.57
C GLU A 318 -17.93 16.18 -0.92
N LEU A 319 -17.02 15.42 -1.54
CA LEU A 319 -16.57 14.13 -1.00
C LEU A 319 -15.74 14.30 0.28
N LEU A 320 -14.90 15.34 0.36
CA LEU A 320 -14.19 15.70 1.59
C LEU A 320 -15.17 16.08 2.71
N CYS A 321 -16.20 16.89 2.44
CA CYS A 321 -17.23 17.22 3.42
C CYS A 321 -17.93 15.95 3.92
N GLN A 322 -18.26 15.03 3.01
CA GLN A 322 -18.88 13.75 3.35
C GLN A 322 -17.99 12.89 4.26
N PHE A 323 -16.70 12.79 3.95
CA PHE A 323 -15.75 12.00 4.76
C PHE A 323 -15.42 12.65 6.10
N GLY A 324 -15.26 13.98 6.13
CA GLY A 324 -14.96 14.75 7.33
C GLY A 324 -16.17 14.99 8.24
N GLY A 325 -17.40 14.83 7.73
CA GLY A 325 -18.61 15.21 8.45
C GLY A 325 -18.68 16.71 8.76
N CYS A 326 -18.12 17.54 7.88
CA CYS A 326 -17.97 18.99 8.06
C CYS A 326 -18.59 19.79 6.90
N ALA A 327 -18.73 21.11 7.08
CA ALA A 327 -19.27 21.97 6.04
C ALA A 327 -18.20 22.35 4.99
N ASP A 328 -18.64 22.73 3.78
CA ASP A 328 -17.73 23.19 2.69
C ASP A 328 -16.85 24.37 3.14
N ALA A 329 -17.37 25.24 4.02
CA ALA A 329 -16.60 26.33 4.60
C ALA A 329 -15.41 25.84 5.45
N ASP A 330 -15.60 24.77 6.23
CA ASP A 330 -14.54 24.17 7.06
C ASP A 330 -13.49 23.51 6.17
N VAL A 331 -13.92 22.77 5.14
CA VAL A 331 -13.00 22.14 4.17
C VAL A 331 -12.17 23.19 3.44
N ARG A 332 -12.77 24.32 3.03
CA ARG A 332 -12.03 25.45 2.42
C ARG A 332 -11.04 26.12 3.36
N ALA A 333 -11.33 26.13 4.65
CA ALA A 333 -10.42 26.67 5.66
C ALA A 333 -9.27 25.71 5.97
N CYS A 334 -9.52 24.39 5.95
CA CYS A 334 -8.56 23.35 6.34
C CYS A 334 -7.69 22.86 5.18
N VAL A 335 -8.28 22.67 4.00
CA VAL A 335 -7.54 22.15 2.85
C VAL A 335 -6.92 23.33 2.12
N LEU A 336 -5.59 23.24 1.96
CA LEU A 336 -4.67 24.20 1.33
C LEU A 336 -5.33 25.17 0.33
N ALA A 337 -4.77 26.38 0.22
CA ALA A 337 -5.14 27.42 -0.77
C ALA A 337 -5.41 26.88 -2.20
N THR A 338 -4.85 25.71 -2.51
CA THR A 338 -5.09 24.83 -3.64
C THR A 338 -6.56 24.59 -4.03
N LEU A 339 -7.50 24.44 -3.09
CA LEU A 339 -8.93 24.19 -3.39
C LEU A 339 -9.78 25.46 -3.45
N SER A 340 -9.19 26.61 -3.17
CA SER A 340 -9.83 27.93 -3.23
C SER A 340 -9.80 28.47 -4.66
N ALA A 341 -10.61 27.89 -5.53
CA ALA A 341 -11.07 28.58 -6.73
C ALA A 341 -12.34 29.36 -6.35
N ASP A 342 -12.30 30.68 -6.51
CA ASP A 342 -13.43 31.59 -6.26
C ASP A 342 -14.65 31.26 -7.12
#